data_AF-Q8GBK9-F1
#
_entry.id   AF-Q8GBK9-F1
#
_cell.length_a   1.000
_cell.length_b   1.000
_cell.length_c   1.000
_cell.angle_alpha   90.00
_cell.angle_beta   90.00
_cell.angle_gamma   90.00
#
_symmetry.space_group_name_H-M   'P 1'
#
loop_
_entity.id
_entity.type
_entity.pdbx_description
1 polymer ?
#
loop_
_entity_poly.entity_id
_entity_poly.type
_entity_poly.pdbx_seq_one_letter_code
_entity_poly.pdbx_strand_id
1 'polypeptide(L)'
;WVGVITQAVAHYRPFFVEAWRRFAPSAKTHFFERASDDIRIRSWELIAQSFVIEGQTGRLQEMGYSVREIDQIRAVLDIFDYGNPKYLIFATAIKEGLLSGRTYGGVAGDARCSFPRAPICQIEPIPAMIEEHHAGETLSQVYADIKQTLQLPFINSDF
;
A
#
# COMPACT_ATOMS: atom_id res chain seq x y z
N TRP A 1 3.24 -8.34 -0.19
CA TRP A 1 2.04 -8.81 0.55
C TRP A 1 0.80 -8.65 -0.32
N VAL A 2 -0.26 -9.38 -0.01
CA VAL A 2 -1.59 -9.14 -0.60
C VAL A 2 -2.33 -8.19 0.34
N GLY A 3 -2.62 -6.97 -0.10
CA GLY A 3 -3.22 -5.94 0.76
C GLY A 3 -4.65 -6.31 1.20
N VAL A 4 -5.05 -5.88 2.40
CA VAL A 4 -6.40 -6.16 2.95
C VAL A 4 -7.51 -5.77 1.97
N ILE A 5 -7.33 -4.70 1.20
CA ILE A 5 -8.28 -4.28 0.15
C ILE A 5 -8.53 -5.39 -0.89
N THR A 6 -7.49 -6.07 -1.37
CA THR A 6 -7.65 -7.16 -2.34
C THR A 6 -8.12 -8.45 -1.68
N GLN A 7 -7.76 -8.69 -0.42
CA GLN A 7 -8.33 -9.79 0.36
C GLN A 7 -9.86 -9.64 0.53
N ALA A 8 -10.33 -8.44 0.86
CA ALA A 8 -11.75 -8.13 0.98
C ALA A 8 -12.49 -8.28 -0.35
N VAL A 9 -11.93 -7.77 -1.46
CA VAL A 9 -12.53 -7.96 -2.80
C VAL A 9 -12.51 -9.43 -3.22
N ALA A 10 -11.48 -10.21 -2.82
CA ALA A 10 -11.38 -11.63 -3.12
C ALA A 10 -12.48 -12.50 -2.48
N HIS A 11 -13.20 -11.99 -1.48
CA HIS A 11 -14.44 -12.59 -1.00
C HIS A 11 -15.44 -12.78 -2.15
N TYR A 12 -15.55 -11.80 -3.04
CA TYR A 12 -16.33 -11.86 -4.28
C TYR A 12 -15.50 -12.43 -5.43
N ARG A 13 -15.06 -13.69 -5.27
CA ARG A 13 -14.00 -14.30 -6.10
C ARG A 13 -14.19 -14.16 -7.63
N PRO A 14 -15.35 -14.44 -8.23
CA PRO A 14 -15.52 -14.29 -9.69
C PRO A 14 -15.30 -12.85 -10.16
N PHE A 15 -15.78 -11.89 -9.36
CA PHE A 15 -15.54 -10.47 -9.62
C PHE A 15 -14.05 -10.13 -9.50
N PHE A 16 -13.39 -10.53 -8.40
CA PHE A 16 -11.97 -10.23 -8.19
C PHE A 16 -11.09 -10.75 -9.32
N VAL A 17 -11.31 -12.00 -9.75
CA VAL A 17 -10.56 -12.63 -10.84
C VAL A 17 -10.71 -11.82 -12.13
N GLU A 18 -11.94 -11.44 -12.50
CA GLU A 18 -12.19 -10.69 -13.72
C GLU A 18 -11.69 -9.23 -13.63
N ALA A 19 -11.88 -8.58 -12.48
CA ALA A 19 -11.37 -7.23 -12.23
C ALA A 19 -9.85 -7.18 -12.34
N TRP A 20 -9.15 -8.13 -11.70
CA TRP A 20 -7.70 -8.25 -11.81
C TRP A 20 -7.27 -8.57 -13.25
N ARG A 21 -7.95 -9.50 -13.94
CA ARG A 21 -7.65 -9.83 -15.34
C ARG A 21 -7.70 -8.60 -16.25
N ARG A 22 -8.68 -7.71 -16.04
CA ARG A 22 -8.83 -6.46 -16.80
C ARG A 22 -7.81 -5.38 -16.43
N PHE A 23 -7.44 -5.29 -15.15
CA PHE A 23 -6.52 -4.26 -14.66
C PHE A 23 -5.03 -4.62 -14.84
N ALA A 24 -4.69 -5.91 -14.78
CA ALA A 24 -3.32 -6.40 -14.81
C ALA A 24 -2.48 -5.94 -16.03
N PRO A 25 -3.02 -5.79 -17.25
CA PRO A 25 -2.27 -5.20 -18.36
C PRO A 25 -1.77 -3.79 -18.05
N SER A 26 -2.62 -2.93 -17.47
CA SER A 26 -2.23 -1.58 -17.06
C SER A 26 -1.21 -1.59 -15.92
N ALA A 27 -1.38 -2.47 -14.93
CA ALA A 27 -0.47 -2.61 -13.79
C ALA A 27 0.98 -3.01 -14.17
N LYS A 28 1.18 -3.53 -15.39
CA LYS A 28 2.50 -3.94 -15.90
C LYS A 28 3.23 -2.82 -16.67
N THR A 29 2.61 -1.66 -16.81
CA THR A 29 3.12 -0.57 -17.66
C THR A 29 4.03 0.42 -16.91
N HIS A 30 4.90 1.08 -17.66
CA HIS A 30 5.73 2.20 -17.18
C HIS A 30 4.85 3.33 -16.62
N PHE A 31 3.72 3.61 -17.27
CA PHE A 31 2.76 4.60 -16.78
C PHE A 31 2.26 4.28 -15.37
N PHE A 32 1.85 3.04 -15.11
CA PHE A 32 1.37 2.65 -13.79
C PHE A 32 2.45 2.79 -12.70
N GLU A 33 3.69 2.40 -13.02
CA GLU A 33 4.82 2.55 -12.09
C GLU A 33 5.06 4.03 -11.77
N ARG A 34 5.08 4.89 -12.78
CA ARG A 34 5.26 6.33 -12.61
C ARG A 34 4.12 6.99 -11.85
N ALA A 35 2.87 6.69 -12.19
CA ALA A 35 1.71 7.23 -11.48
C ALA A 35 1.70 6.83 -9.99
N SER A 36 2.11 5.59 -9.69
CA SER A 36 2.25 5.12 -8.31
C SER A 36 3.35 5.85 -7.57
N ASP A 37 4.50 6.06 -8.23
CA ASP A 37 5.64 6.79 -7.69
C ASP A 37 5.32 8.28 -7.47
N ASP A 38 4.62 8.92 -8.39
CA ASP A 38 4.20 10.31 -8.26
C ASP A 38 3.27 10.52 -7.06
N ILE A 39 2.38 9.57 -6.76
CA ILE A 39 1.56 9.60 -5.54
C ILE A 39 2.43 9.51 -4.28
N ARG A 40 3.44 8.63 -4.29
CA ARG A 40 4.39 8.44 -3.20
C ARG A 40 5.20 9.71 -2.93
N ILE A 41 5.77 10.30 -3.98
CA ILE A 41 6.49 11.58 -3.93
C ILE A 41 5.55 12.70 -3.46
N ARG A 42 4.31 12.73 -3.95
CA ARG A 42 3.34 13.75 -3.53
C ARG A 42 3.00 13.62 -2.04
N SER A 43 2.86 12.41 -1.53
CA SER A 43 2.67 12.15 -0.09
C SER A 43 3.87 12.69 0.71
N TRP A 44 5.09 12.35 0.28
CA TRP A 44 6.33 12.84 0.89
C TRP A 44 6.39 14.38 0.95
N GLU A 45 6.14 15.05 -0.18
CA GLU A 45 6.13 16.51 -0.26
C GLU A 45 5.09 17.15 0.66
N LEU A 46 3.85 16.66 0.61
CA LEU A 46 2.74 17.23 1.38
C LEU A 46 3.00 17.11 2.88
N ILE A 47 3.47 15.96 3.33
CA ILE A 47 3.75 15.72 4.74
C ILE A 47 4.91 16.59 5.21
N ALA A 48 6.01 16.65 4.46
CA ALA A 48 7.18 17.47 4.81
C ALA A 48 6.87 18.98 4.83
N GLN A 49 5.95 19.45 3.99
CA GLN A 49 5.53 20.86 3.94
C GLN A 49 4.52 21.22 5.04
N SER A 50 3.69 20.27 5.46
CA SER A 50 2.55 20.54 6.35
C SER A 50 2.85 20.28 7.82
N PHE A 51 3.85 19.45 8.12
CA PHE A 51 4.16 19.03 9.49
C PHE A 51 5.64 19.10 9.79
N VAL A 52 5.98 19.50 11.02
CA VAL A 52 7.33 19.30 11.57
C VAL A 52 7.38 17.91 12.16
N ILE A 53 8.08 17.00 11.48
CA ILE A 53 8.22 15.60 11.93
C ILE A 53 9.59 15.42 12.58
N GLU A 54 9.58 15.18 13.88
CA GLU A 54 10.79 14.85 14.64
C GLU A 54 11.25 13.42 14.33
N GLY A 55 12.56 13.25 14.13
CA GLY A 55 13.16 11.94 13.95
C GLY A 55 13.08 11.10 15.25
N GLN A 56 12.58 9.86 15.14
CA GLN A 56 12.39 8.96 16.29
C GLN A 56 13.57 7.99 16.51
N THR A 57 14.60 8.02 15.67
CA THR A 57 15.75 7.10 15.74
C THR A 57 16.43 7.11 17.12
N GLY A 58 16.66 8.28 17.71
CA GLY A 58 17.29 8.39 19.02
C GLY A 58 16.45 7.74 20.13
N ARG A 59 15.13 7.97 20.14
CA ARG A 59 14.21 7.34 21.10
C ARG A 59 14.18 5.82 20.95
N LEU A 60 14.18 5.30 19.72
CA LEU A 60 14.26 3.85 19.49
C LEU A 60 15.57 3.26 20.05
N GLN A 61 16.69 3.95 19.87
CA GLN A 61 17.97 3.52 20.45
C GLN A 61 17.96 3.54 21.98
N GLU A 62 17.35 4.57 22.59
CA GLU A 62 17.15 4.65 24.04
C GLU A 62 16.26 3.52 24.58
N MET A 63 15.28 3.07 23.79
CA MET A 63 14.45 1.89 24.10
C MET A 63 15.18 0.56 23.92
N GLY A 64 16.43 0.58 23.42
CA GLY A 64 17.28 -0.61 23.26
C GLY A 64 17.30 -1.20 21.85
N TYR A 65 16.67 -0.57 20.86
CA TYR A 65 16.75 -1.04 19.47
C TYR A 65 18.15 -0.80 18.89
N SER A 66 18.73 -1.86 18.35
CA SER A 66 19.99 -1.79 17.60
C SER A 66 19.83 -1.09 16.26
N VAL A 67 20.94 -0.63 15.68
CA VAL A 67 20.97 -0.06 14.32
C VAL A 67 20.35 -1.04 13.30
N ARG A 68 20.67 -2.33 13.43
CA ARG A 68 20.15 -3.38 12.54
C ARG A 68 18.62 -3.52 12.63
N GLU A 69 18.06 -3.47 13.83
CA GLU A 69 16.60 -3.58 14.01
C GLU A 69 15.88 -2.33 13.47
N ILE A 70 16.47 -1.15 13.64
CA ILE A 70 15.92 0.09 13.06
C ILE A 70 15.95 0.04 11.52
N ASP A 71 17.02 -0.50 10.93
CA ASP A 71 17.09 -0.70 9.48
C ASP A 71 16.08 -1.73 8.98
N GLN A 72 15.78 -2.76 9.78
CA GLN A 72 14.70 -3.70 9.48
C GLN A 72 13.32 -3.03 9.54
N ILE A 73 13.08 -2.17 10.53
CA ILE A 73 11.85 -1.36 10.60
C ILE A 73 11.71 -0.49 9.35
N ARG A 74 12.77 0.22 8.95
CA ARG A 74 12.77 1.03 7.71
C ARG A 74 12.48 0.20 6.48
N ALA A 75 13.11 -0.97 6.35
CA ALA A 75 12.86 -1.87 5.24
C ALA A 75 11.41 -2.35 5.17
N VAL A 76 10.74 -2.55 6.31
CA VAL A 76 9.30 -2.85 6.35
C VAL A 76 8.47 -1.63 5.92
N LEU A 77 8.79 -0.43 6.39
CA LEU A 77 8.11 0.80 5.97
C LEU A 77 8.25 1.04 4.46
N ASP A 78 9.42 0.80 3.88
CA ASP A 78 9.68 0.96 2.44
C ASP A 78 8.80 0.04 1.58
N ILE A 79 8.49 -1.17 2.06
CA ILE A 79 7.58 -2.10 1.39
C ILE A 79 6.21 -1.45 1.22
N PHE A 80 5.67 -0.87 2.29
CA PHE A 80 4.36 -0.24 2.32
C PHE A 80 4.33 1.10 1.57
N ASP A 81 5.36 1.95 1.73
CA ASP A 81 5.52 3.21 0.99
C ASP A 81 5.48 2.97 -0.54
N TYR A 82 6.15 1.91 -0.99
CA TYR A 82 6.18 1.54 -2.40
C TYR A 82 4.88 0.92 -2.92
N GLY A 83 4.25 0.03 -2.15
CA GLY A 83 3.10 -0.75 -2.62
C GLY A 83 1.74 -0.11 -2.40
N ASN A 84 1.56 0.73 -1.38
CA ASN A 84 0.26 1.35 -1.07
C ASN A 84 -0.30 2.24 -2.19
N PRO A 85 0.50 3.07 -2.89
CA PRO A 85 0.02 3.82 -4.05
C PRO A 85 -0.56 2.93 -5.16
N LYS A 86 0.02 1.74 -5.35
CA LYS A 86 -0.44 0.75 -6.35
C LYS A 86 -1.82 0.21 -5.98
N TYR A 87 -2.01 -0.11 -4.70
CA TYR A 87 -3.31 -0.52 -4.17
C TYR A 87 -4.35 0.59 -4.24
N LEU A 88 -3.97 1.85 -3.97
CA LEU A 88 -4.85 3.01 -4.09
C LEU A 88 -5.39 3.16 -5.52
N ILE A 89 -4.52 3.07 -6.54
CA ILE A 89 -4.94 3.17 -7.95
C ILE A 89 -5.87 2.00 -8.31
N PHE A 90 -5.57 0.78 -7.88
CA PHE A 90 -6.41 -0.39 -8.18
C PHE A 90 -7.78 -0.31 -7.50
N ALA A 91 -7.83 0.08 -6.22
CA ALA A 91 -9.08 0.28 -5.49
C ALA A 91 -9.92 1.39 -6.13
N THR A 92 -9.27 2.47 -6.60
CA THR A 92 -9.94 3.55 -7.35
C THR A 92 -10.54 3.04 -8.65
N ALA A 93 -9.80 2.24 -9.42
CA ALA A 93 -10.32 1.65 -10.66
C ALA A 93 -11.53 0.73 -10.42
N ILE A 94 -11.51 -0.07 -9.36
CA ILE A 94 -12.66 -0.91 -8.96
C ILE A 94 -13.87 -0.03 -8.61
N LYS A 95 -13.68 0.93 -7.69
CA LYS A 95 -14.75 1.81 -7.20
C LYS A 95 -15.38 2.60 -8.35
N GLU A 96 -14.58 3.34 -9.11
CA GLU A 96 -15.07 4.22 -10.16
C GLU A 96 -15.67 3.44 -11.33
N GLY A 97 -15.11 2.27 -11.66
CA GLY A 97 -15.69 1.37 -12.67
C GLY A 97 -17.07 0.86 -12.29
N LEU A 98 -17.26 0.47 -11.02
CA LEU A 98 -18.56 0.00 -10.51
C LEU A 98 -19.59 1.12 -10.38
N LEU A 99 -19.20 2.29 -9.87
CA LEU A 99 -20.13 3.39 -9.63
C LEU A 99 -20.58 4.10 -10.92
N SER A 100 -19.67 4.26 -11.87
CA SER A 100 -19.97 5.01 -13.10
C SER A 100 -20.38 4.14 -14.29
N GLY A 101 -20.01 2.85 -14.28
CA GLY A 101 -20.16 1.96 -15.44
C GLY A 101 -19.32 2.37 -16.66
N ARG A 102 -18.37 3.31 -16.50
CA ARG A 102 -17.57 3.85 -17.61
C ARG A 102 -16.36 2.97 -17.92
N THR A 103 -15.90 3.08 -19.17
CA THR A 103 -14.58 2.61 -19.58
C THR A 103 -13.53 3.67 -19.26
N TYR A 104 -12.42 3.26 -18.65
CA TYR A 104 -11.29 4.11 -18.31
C TYR A 104 -10.02 3.67 -19.05
N GLY A 105 -9.20 4.62 -19.48
CA GLY A 105 -7.97 4.36 -20.24
C GLY A 105 -8.20 4.03 -21.72
N GLY A 106 -7.26 3.33 -22.35
CA GLY A 106 -7.36 2.91 -23.75
C GLY A 106 -7.14 4.02 -24.79
N VAL A 107 -6.73 5.22 -24.35
CA VAL A 107 -6.42 6.34 -25.24
C VAL A 107 -5.01 6.18 -25.81
N ALA A 108 -4.87 6.37 -27.12
CA ALA A 108 -3.56 6.44 -27.76
C ALA A 108 -2.84 7.71 -27.28
N GLY A 109 -1.64 7.53 -26.74
CA GLY A 109 -0.80 8.61 -26.23
C GLY A 109 0.67 8.31 -26.48
N ASP A 110 1.53 8.78 -25.59
CA ASP A 110 2.96 8.46 -25.64
C ASP A 110 3.18 6.94 -25.57
N ALA A 111 3.82 6.37 -26.60
CA ALA A 111 4.09 4.94 -26.68
C ALA A 111 4.90 4.42 -25.48
N ARG A 112 5.74 5.28 -24.88
CA ARG A 112 6.54 4.95 -23.70
C ARG A 112 5.70 4.62 -22.48
N CYS A 113 4.47 5.14 -22.40
CA CYS A 113 3.54 4.80 -21.31
C CYS A 113 3.21 3.32 -21.26
N SER A 114 3.17 2.64 -22.42
CA SER A 114 2.84 1.22 -22.55
C SER A 114 4.06 0.29 -22.43
N PHE A 115 5.28 0.84 -22.30
CA PHE A 115 6.47 0.03 -22.09
C PHE A 115 6.38 -0.75 -20.78
N PRO A 116 7.12 -1.85 -20.61
CA PRO A 116 7.19 -2.54 -19.33
C PRO A 116 7.61 -1.60 -18.20
N ARG A 117 7.01 -1.78 -17.02
CA ARG A 117 7.48 -1.13 -15.79
C ARG A 117 8.91 -1.57 -15.43
N ALA A 118 9.52 -0.86 -14.48
CA ALA A 118 10.84 -1.24 -13.95
C ALA A 118 10.83 -2.72 -13.50
N PRO A 119 11.82 -3.53 -13.93
CA PRO A 119 11.74 -4.98 -13.81
C PRO A 119 12.05 -5.50 -12.40
N ILE A 120 12.79 -4.72 -11.60
CA ILE A 120 13.17 -5.11 -10.24
C ILE A 120 11.94 -5.05 -9.33
N CYS A 121 11.74 -6.09 -8.53
CA CYS A 121 10.69 -6.14 -7.53
C CYS A 121 11.09 -7.02 -6.35
N GLN A 122 10.53 -6.71 -5.19
CA GLN A 122 10.62 -7.51 -3.97
C GLN A 122 9.25 -8.13 -3.70
N ILE A 123 9.15 -9.45 -3.81
CA ILE A 123 7.89 -10.20 -3.63
C ILE A 123 7.96 -11.20 -2.47
N GLU A 124 9.15 -11.54 -2.01
CA GLU A 124 9.39 -12.49 -0.92
C GLU A 124 10.46 -11.97 0.06
N PRO A 125 10.36 -12.27 1.36
CA PRO A 125 9.23 -12.95 2.00
C PRO A 125 8.01 -12.03 2.15
N ILE A 126 6.86 -12.62 2.45
CA ILE A 126 5.71 -11.84 2.95
C ILE A 126 6.14 -11.20 4.28
N PRO A 127 5.92 -9.88 4.49
CA PRO A 127 6.16 -9.25 5.78
C PRO A 127 5.48 -10.03 6.90
N ALA A 128 6.15 -10.19 8.03
CA ALA A 128 5.53 -10.76 9.22
C ALA A 128 4.46 -9.78 9.73
N MET A 129 3.22 -10.25 9.79
CA MET A 129 2.06 -9.47 10.26
C MET A 129 1.49 -10.16 11.49
N ILE A 130 1.14 -9.38 12.51
CA ILE A 130 0.51 -9.91 13.72
C ILE A 130 -1.01 -9.78 13.54
N GLU A 131 -1.63 -10.85 13.04
CA GLU A 131 -3.09 -10.88 12.87
C GLU A 131 -3.82 -10.63 14.19
N GLU A 132 -5.03 -10.06 14.15
CA GLU A 132 -5.78 -9.69 15.36
C GLU A 132 -5.98 -10.85 16.34
N HIS A 133 -6.12 -12.10 15.85
CA HIS A 133 -6.27 -13.29 16.68
C HIS A 133 -4.96 -13.79 17.31
N HIS A 134 -3.82 -13.25 16.91
CA HIS A 134 -2.51 -13.46 17.52
C HIS A 134 -2.13 -12.36 18.52
N ALA A 135 -2.89 -11.26 18.56
CA ALA A 135 -2.56 -10.11 19.40
C ALA A 135 -2.83 -10.40 20.89
N GLY A 136 -1.87 -10.04 21.76
CA GLY A 136 -2.09 -9.99 23.20
C GLY A 136 -2.96 -8.81 23.61
N GLU A 137 -3.23 -8.68 24.92
CA GLU A 137 -4.11 -7.63 25.46
C GLU A 137 -3.66 -6.21 25.10
N THR A 138 -2.38 -5.88 25.33
CA THR A 138 -1.85 -4.53 25.04
C THR A 138 -1.88 -4.20 23.55
N LEU A 139 -1.52 -5.16 22.68
CA LEU A 139 -1.55 -4.93 21.23
C LEU A 139 -3.00 -4.79 20.72
N SER A 140 -3.94 -5.53 21.29
CA SER A 140 -5.37 -5.40 20.97
C SER A 140 -5.91 -4.01 21.32
N GLN A 141 -5.42 -3.38 22.40
CA GLN A 141 -5.78 -2.00 22.75
C GLN A 141 -5.21 -1.00 21.74
N VAL A 142 -3.97 -1.19 21.28
CA VAL A 142 -3.38 -0.37 20.20
C VAL A 142 -4.19 -0.53 18.90
N TYR A 143 -4.58 -1.75 18.56
CA TYR A 143 -5.45 -2.01 17.40
C TYR A 143 -6.82 -1.34 17.55
N ALA A 144 -7.44 -1.38 18.72
CA ALA A 144 -8.69 -0.68 18.98
C ALA A 144 -8.56 0.84 18.79
N ASP A 145 -7.48 1.44 19.30
CA ASP A 145 -7.20 2.86 19.15
C ASP A 145 -6.97 3.27 17.69
N ILE A 146 -6.20 2.48 16.93
CA ILE A 146 -5.99 2.68 15.48
C ILE A 146 -7.33 2.64 14.74
N LYS A 147 -8.16 1.62 14.99
CA LYS A 147 -9.49 1.48 14.37
C LYS A 147 -10.39 2.67 14.67
N GLN A 148 -10.41 3.11 15.93
CA GLN A 148 -11.23 4.24 16.37
C GLN A 148 -10.75 5.55 15.72
N THR A 149 -9.45 5.81 15.75
CA THR A 149 -8.85 7.04 15.23
C THR A 149 -8.99 7.15 13.71
N LEU A 150 -8.78 6.04 12.99
CA LEU A 150 -8.88 6.00 11.52
C LEU A 150 -10.31 5.73 11.01
N GLN A 151 -11.27 5.47 11.92
CA GLN A 151 -12.65 5.09 11.61
C GLN A 151 -12.75 3.85 10.71
N LEU A 152 -11.91 2.84 10.99
CA LEU A 152 -11.84 1.60 10.22
C LEU A 152 -12.30 0.41 11.07
N PRO A 153 -13.08 -0.54 10.50
CA PRO A 153 -13.47 -1.74 11.23
C PRO A 153 -12.42 -2.85 11.20
N PHE A 154 -11.27 -2.65 10.54
CA PHE A 154 -10.18 -3.61 10.36
C PHE A 154 -8.82 -2.94 10.58
N ILE A 155 -7.78 -3.73 10.80
CA ILE A 155 -6.38 -3.26 10.83
C ILE A 155 -5.74 -3.42 9.45
N ASN A 156 -5.05 -2.37 8.98
CA ASN A 156 -4.23 -2.43 7.78
C ASN A 156 -3.01 -3.32 8.00
N SER A 157 -2.54 -4.01 6.95
CA SER A 157 -1.32 -4.85 7.01
C SER A 157 -0.06 -4.12 7.47
N ASP A 158 -0.07 -2.79 7.39
CA ASP A 158 1.00 -1.87 7.77
C ASP A 158 1.20 -1.76 9.29
N PHE A 159 0.16 -2.07 10.08
CA PHE A 159 0.15 -2.02 11.56
C PHE A 159 0.20 -3.41 12.17
#